data_AF-A0A6B0ZVL1-F1
#
_entry.id   AF-A0A6B0ZVL1-F1
#
_cell.length_a   1.000
_cell.length_b   1.000
_cell.length_c   1.000
_cell.angle_alpha   90.00
_cell.angle_beta   90.00
_cell.angle_gamma   90.00
#
_symmetry.space_group_name_H-M   'P 1'
#
loop_
_entity.id
_entity.type
_entity.pdbx_description
1 polymer ?
#
loop_
_entity_poly.entity_id
_entity_poly.type
_entity_poly.pdbx_seq_one_letter_code
_entity_poly.pdbx_strand_id
1 'polypeptide(L)'
;MRAAPSGADGGGPSVAGAGRSLAAPAGRRRGRLRRLLGEGMAEKATTPEDQRLLIEVSDRIATITLNRPEARNAMTKRMRNDLCATLRSCDADDGVDAIILTGADPVFTGGVDLREVAADGVTDSPGGNKRQAEDPAQACRDSAKPLICAVNGTCVTGGLEIALSCDFIVASDQARFADTHAKIGVIAAWGMTALLPRAVGKRMAKEMSATSRFVYAEEALRIGLVNHVVSHDALLGHARDLAAQIVAATTPATSATMQIYDDTDGLSFAEAKEVEEVAMRNWAVDTDDMQRRGLGKGS
;
A
#
# COMPACT_ATOMS: atom_id res chain seq x y z
N MET A 1 53.26 12.44 37.51
CA MET A 1 52.92 11.17 38.17
C MET A 1 51.41 10.96 38.01
N ARG A 2 51.03 9.82 37.38
CA ARG A 2 49.67 9.26 37.20
C ARG A 2 48.74 10.00 36.23
N ALA A 3 47.85 9.36 35.47
CA ALA A 3 47.69 8.01 34.91
C ALA A 3 46.42 8.11 34.06
N ALA A 4 46.36 7.46 32.89
CA ALA A 4 45.12 7.22 32.17
C ALA A 4 44.25 6.17 32.91
N PRO A 5 42.94 6.17 32.64
CA PRO A 5 42.24 4.95 32.20
C PRO A 5 41.42 5.24 30.92
N SER A 6 41.48 4.45 29.84
CA SER A 6 40.73 3.19 29.57
C SER A 6 39.26 3.28 30.01
N GLY A 7 38.22 3.08 29.22
CA GLY A 7 38.03 2.31 27.99
C GLY A 7 36.61 1.72 28.11
N ALA A 8 35.87 1.70 26.99
CA ALA A 8 34.60 1.00 26.74
C ALA A 8 33.37 1.36 27.60
N ASP A 9 32.36 1.93 26.95
CA ASP A 9 31.07 1.26 26.77
C ASP A 9 30.28 1.95 25.64
N GLY A 10 30.44 1.41 24.44
CA GLY A 10 29.63 1.75 23.28
C GLY A 10 28.27 1.07 23.39
N GLY A 11 27.34 1.70 24.11
CA GLY A 11 25.93 1.35 24.07
C GLY A 11 25.31 1.83 22.77
N GLY A 12 25.45 1.04 21.69
CA GLY A 12 24.61 1.19 20.51
C GLY A 12 23.15 0.91 20.87
N PRO A 13 22.18 1.63 20.27
CA PRO A 13 20.77 1.40 20.58
C PRO A 13 20.39 -0.03 20.14
N SER A 14 19.89 -0.78 21.09
CA SER A 14 19.28 -2.11 20.93
C SER A 14 18.15 -2.05 19.91
N VAL A 15 18.35 -2.66 18.74
CA VAL A 15 17.29 -2.94 17.74
C VAL A 15 16.49 -4.15 18.23
N ALA A 16 15.72 -3.94 19.31
CA ALA A 16 14.83 -4.95 19.85
C ALA A 16 13.39 -4.51 19.61
N GLY A 17 12.72 -5.21 18.68
CA GLY A 17 11.27 -5.37 18.71
C GLY A 17 10.54 -4.80 17.51
N ALA A 18 10.36 -5.62 16.47
CA ALA A 18 9.06 -5.95 15.86
C ALA A 18 9.22 -6.81 14.59
N GLY A 19 10.23 -7.69 14.49
CA GLY A 19 10.27 -8.66 13.40
C GLY A 19 9.15 -9.69 13.59
N ARG A 20 8.11 -9.64 12.76
CA ARG A 20 7.14 -10.74 12.64
C ARG A 20 7.90 -12.01 12.24
N SER A 21 7.62 -13.13 12.90
CA SER A 21 8.24 -14.41 12.55
C SER A 21 7.87 -14.79 11.11
N LEU A 22 8.84 -14.82 10.20
CA LEU A 22 8.70 -15.21 8.79
C LEU A 22 8.61 -16.74 8.59
N ALA A 23 8.13 -17.48 9.60
CA ALA A 23 8.02 -18.94 9.51
C ALA A 23 7.11 -19.36 8.34
N ALA A 24 7.51 -20.42 7.62
CA ALA A 24 6.71 -20.99 6.53
C ALA A 24 5.28 -21.32 7.03
N PRO A 25 4.22 -20.83 6.36
CA PRO A 25 2.87 -21.01 6.86
C PRO A 25 2.45 -22.48 6.77
N ALA A 26 1.93 -23.02 7.87
CA ALA A 26 1.22 -24.29 7.87
C ALA A 26 -0.06 -24.17 7.02
N GLY A 27 -0.34 -25.20 6.20
CA GLY A 27 -1.40 -25.31 5.19
C GLY A 27 -2.60 -24.35 5.32
N ARG A 28 -2.79 -23.53 4.28
CA ARG A 28 -3.90 -22.58 4.11
C ARG A 28 -5.25 -23.30 4.14
N ARG A 29 -6.12 -22.94 5.10
CA ARG A 29 -7.47 -23.51 5.25
C ARG A 29 -8.48 -22.64 4.51
N ARG A 30 -8.95 -23.17 3.38
CA ARG A 30 -9.95 -22.57 2.50
C ARG A 30 -11.18 -22.01 3.22
N GLY A 31 -11.37 -20.70 3.05
CA GLY A 31 -12.65 -20.09 2.68
C GLY A 31 -13.39 -19.33 3.78
N ARG A 32 -13.59 -18.02 3.59
CA ARG A 32 -14.85 -17.35 4.01
C ARG A 32 -15.17 -15.95 3.47
N LEU A 33 -14.81 -15.55 2.25
CA LEU A 33 -15.29 -14.26 1.71
C LEU A 33 -16.82 -14.24 1.46
N ARG A 34 -17.43 -15.41 1.26
CA ARG A 34 -18.88 -15.52 0.99
C ARG A 34 -19.81 -15.06 2.13
N ARG A 35 -19.32 -14.85 3.36
CA ARG A 35 -20.19 -14.52 4.52
C ARG A 35 -20.27 -13.03 4.86
N LEU A 36 -19.49 -12.17 4.18
CA LEU A 36 -19.64 -10.71 4.30
C LEU A 36 -20.46 -10.10 3.16
N LEU A 37 -20.85 -10.91 2.17
CA LEU A 37 -21.73 -10.55 1.04
C LEU A 37 -23.24 -10.55 1.40
N GLY A 38 -23.58 -10.34 2.67
CA GLY A 38 -24.97 -10.18 3.12
C GLY A 38 -25.51 -11.40 3.84
N GLU A 39 -25.55 -11.30 5.17
CA GLU A 39 -26.56 -11.90 6.04
C GLU A 39 -26.37 -11.28 7.42
N GLY A 40 -27.07 -10.17 7.66
CA GLY A 40 -26.94 -9.44 8.91
C GLY A 40 -27.57 -8.06 9.00
N MET A 41 -28.24 -7.53 7.97
CA MET A 41 -29.18 -6.41 8.10
C MET A 41 -30.25 -6.55 7.02
N ALA A 42 -31.48 -6.88 7.40
CA ALA A 42 -32.60 -6.62 6.51
C ALA A 42 -32.80 -5.10 6.43
N GLU A 43 -33.01 -4.62 5.20
CA GLU A 43 -33.75 -3.40 4.84
C GLU A 43 -32.97 -2.10 4.53
N LYS A 44 -32.15 -2.16 3.47
CA LYS A 44 -32.36 -1.38 2.23
C LYS A 44 -31.38 -1.88 1.16
N ALA A 45 -31.87 -2.23 -0.03
CA ALA A 45 -31.01 -2.54 -1.16
C ALA A 45 -30.24 -1.27 -1.55
N THR A 46 -28.99 -1.15 -1.10
CA THR A 46 -28.07 -0.11 -1.58
C THR A 46 -27.66 -0.44 -3.00
N THR A 47 -28.03 0.43 -3.93
CA THR A 47 -27.59 0.33 -5.32
C THR A 47 -26.06 0.44 -5.40
N PRO A 48 -25.40 -0.04 -6.47
CA PRO A 48 -23.96 0.20 -6.66
C PRO A 48 -23.59 1.69 -6.58
N GLU A 49 -24.51 2.59 -6.95
CA GLU A 49 -24.35 4.05 -6.85
C GLU A 49 -24.27 4.55 -5.40
N ASP A 50 -24.85 3.83 -4.43
CA ASP A 50 -24.80 4.17 -3.01
C ASP A 50 -23.57 3.56 -2.29
N GLN A 51 -22.82 2.68 -2.96
CA GLN A 51 -21.66 1.99 -2.39
C GLN A 51 -20.40 2.81 -2.61
N ARG A 52 -19.75 3.21 -1.50
CA ARG A 52 -18.52 4.01 -1.54
C ARG A 52 -17.28 3.26 -1.98
N LEU A 53 -17.33 1.93 -1.90
CA LEU A 53 -16.30 1.03 -2.38
C LEU A 53 -16.99 -0.07 -3.18
N LEU A 54 -16.45 -0.38 -4.35
CA LEU A 54 -16.83 -1.57 -5.12
C LEU A 54 -15.69 -2.58 -5.02
N ILE A 55 -16.03 -3.86 -4.90
CA ILE A 55 -15.06 -4.94 -4.78
C ILE A 55 -15.44 -6.04 -5.75
N GLU A 56 -14.48 -6.44 -6.58
CA GLU A 56 -14.59 -7.58 -7.47
C GLU A 56 -13.45 -8.55 -7.17
N VAL A 57 -13.73 -9.86 -7.10
CA VAL A 57 -12.68 -10.87 -6.97
C VAL A 57 -12.81 -11.87 -8.11
N SER A 58 -11.75 -11.97 -8.90
CA SER A 58 -11.65 -12.88 -10.05
C SER A 58 -10.21 -13.38 -10.17
N ASP A 59 -10.00 -14.65 -10.50
CA ASP A 59 -8.66 -15.20 -10.77
C ASP A 59 -7.62 -14.93 -9.67
N ARG A 60 -8.09 -14.96 -8.41
CA ARG A 60 -7.30 -14.67 -7.20
C ARG A 60 -6.81 -13.23 -7.06
N ILE A 61 -7.40 -12.32 -7.82
CA ILE A 61 -7.11 -10.89 -7.79
C ILE A 61 -8.34 -10.16 -7.25
N ALA A 62 -8.16 -9.38 -6.19
CA ALA A 62 -9.20 -8.48 -5.68
C ALA A 62 -9.02 -7.09 -6.29
N THR A 63 -10.05 -6.54 -6.94
CA THR A 63 -10.06 -5.16 -7.43
C THR A 63 -10.98 -4.32 -6.53
N ILE A 64 -10.40 -3.36 -5.83
CA ILE A 64 -11.09 -2.40 -4.96
C ILE A 64 -11.18 -1.07 -5.71
N THR A 65 -12.39 -0.54 -5.86
CA THR A 65 -12.63 0.75 -6.53
C THR A 65 -13.20 1.76 -5.54
N LEU A 66 -12.53 2.90 -5.37
CA LEU A 66 -13.07 4.07 -4.68
C LEU A 66 -14.22 4.63 -5.50
N ASN A 67 -15.46 4.56 -5.00
CA ASN A 67 -16.65 4.85 -5.79
C ASN A 67 -17.47 5.98 -5.18
N ARG A 68 -16.98 7.20 -5.41
CA ARG A 68 -17.67 8.44 -5.06
C ARG A 68 -17.36 9.55 -6.09
N PRO A 69 -17.58 9.29 -7.39
CA PRO A 69 -17.08 10.14 -8.49
C PRO A 69 -17.65 11.56 -8.45
N GLU A 70 -18.87 11.73 -7.95
CA GLU A 70 -19.54 13.02 -7.76
C GLU A 70 -18.82 13.94 -6.76
N ALA A 71 -18.02 13.34 -5.86
CA ALA A 71 -17.13 14.05 -4.94
C ALA A 71 -15.66 13.81 -5.26
N ARG A 72 -15.32 13.46 -6.51
CA ARG A 72 -13.95 13.17 -6.98
C ARG A 72 -13.27 12.09 -6.13
N ASN A 73 -14.03 11.09 -5.68
CA ASN A 73 -13.60 10.03 -4.78
C ASN A 73 -12.97 10.52 -3.47
N ALA A 74 -13.34 11.72 -3.00
CA ALA A 74 -12.87 12.24 -1.72
C ALA A 74 -13.31 11.33 -0.55
N MET A 75 -12.34 10.95 0.28
CA MET A 75 -12.49 9.94 1.32
C MET A 75 -13.00 10.54 2.63
N THR A 76 -14.25 10.24 2.94
CA THR A 76 -14.84 10.49 4.26
C THR A 76 -14.25 9.55 5.33
N LYS A 77 -14.40 9.86 6.62
CA LYS A 77 -13.98 9.00 7.74
C LYS A 77 -14.53 7.58 7.60
N ARG A 78 -15.82 7.46 7.24
CA ARG A 78 -16.43 6.15 6.99
C ARG A 78 -15.78 5.44 5.81
N MET A 79 -15.54 6.13 4.69
CA MET A 79 -14.88 5.53 3.52
C MET A 79 -13.46 5.04 3.84
N ARG A 80 -12.69 5.77 4.66
CA ARG A 80 -11.36 5.35 5.13
C ARG A 80 -11.44 4.07 5.95
N ASN A 81 -12.34 4.02 6.94
CA ASN A 81 -12.53 2.82 7.76
C ASN A 81 -13.02 1.63 6.92
N ASP A 82 -13.95 1.85 6.00
CA ASP A 82 -14.45 0.82 5.08
C ASP A 82 -13.31 0.29 4.19
N LEU A 83 -12.41 1.16 3.74
CA LEU A 83 -11.25 0.79 2.92
C LEU A 83 -10.24 -0.05 3.72
N CYS A 84 -9.88 0.38 4.93
CA CYS A 84 -9.00 -0.39 5.81
C CYS A 84 -9.58 -1.77 6.13
N ALA A 85 -10.88 -1.85 6.44
CA ALA A 85 -11.56 -3.13 6.69
C ALA A 85 -11.57 -4.03 5.45
N THR A 86 -11.76 -3.44 4.27
CA THR A 86 -11.72 -4.14 2.98
C THR A 86 -10.34 -4.70 2.67
N LEU A 87 -9.29 -3.89 2.84
CA LEU A 87 -7.90 -4.29 2.65
C LEU A 87 -7.54 -5.47 3.54
N ARG A 88 -7.83 -5.38 4.86
CA ARG A 88 -7.61 -6.50 5.80
C ARG A 88 -8.40 -7.75 5.42
N SER A 89 -9.62 -7.59 4.91
CA SER A 89 -10.44 -8.73 4.49
C SER A 89 -9.87 -9.41 3.24
N CYS A 90 -9.39 -8.63 2.27
CA CYS A 90 -8.69 -9.16 1.09
C CYS A 90 -7.38 -9.83 1.48
N ASP A 91 -6.62 -9.24 2.41
CA ASP A 91 -5.37 -9.78 2.94
C ASP A 91 -5.59 -11.12 3.66
N ALA A 92 -6.66 -11.26 4.43
CA ALA A 92 -7.00 -12.50 5.13
C ALA A 92 -7.64 -13.59 4.25
N ASP A 93 -8.09 -13.28 3.03
CA ASP A 93 -8.80 -14.24 2.18
C ASP A 93 -7.87 -15.12 1.34
N ASP A 94 -7.82 -16.42 1.62
CA ASP A 94 -7.08 -17.42 0.81
C ASP A 94 -7.50 -17.45 -0.68
N GLY A 95 -8.67 -16.90 -1.01
CA GLY A 95 -9.15 -16.70 -2.37
C GLY A 95 -8.41 -15.61 -3.15
N VAL A 96 -7.68 -14.73 -2.48
CA VAL A 96 -6.96 -13.57 -3.04
C VAL A 96 -5.46 -13.75 -2.83
N ASP A 97 -4.66 -13.49 -3.84
CA ASP A 97 -3.19 -13.46 -3.77
C ASP A 97 -2.60 -12.10 -4.17
N ALA A 98 -3.35 -11.26 -4.88
CA ALA A 98 -2.95 -9.89 -5.22
C ALA A 98 -4.14 -8.92 -5.16
N ILE A 99 -3.88 -7.66 -4.86
CA ILE A 99 -4.90 -6.61 -4.72
C ILE A 99 -4.62 -5.49 -5.73
N ILE A 100 -5.66 -5.00 -6.40
CA ILE A 100 -5.63 -3.79 -7.23
C ILE A 100 -6.52 -2.76 -6.55
N LEU A 101 -5.99 -1.54 -6.35
CA LEU A 101 -6.74 -0.39 -5.87
C LEU A 101 -6.85 0.65 -6.98
N THR A 102 -8.06 1.10 -7.29
CA THR A 102 -8.34 2.15 -8.28
C THR A 102 -9.46 3.09 -7.82
N GLY A 103 -9.80 4.09 -8.61
CA GLY A 103 -10.95 4.98 -8.38
C GLY A 103 -11.93 4.92 -9.54
N ALA A 104 -13.21 5.15 -9.26
CA ALA A 104 -14.21 5.39 -10.29
C ALA A 104 -13.86 6.67 -11.07
N ASP A 105 -13.97 6.63 -12.39
CA ASP A 105 -13.59 7.76 -13.24
C ASP A 105 -14.31 9.06 -12.90
N PRO A 106 -13.68 10.22 -13.16
CA PRO A 106 -12.40 10.43 -13.87
C PRO A 106 -11.20 10.69 -12.94
N VAL A 107 -11.31 10.36 -11.66
CA VAL A 107 -10.33 10.74 -10.63
C VAL A 107 -9.97 9.49 -9.83
N PHE A 108 -8.70 9.28 -9.51
CA PHE A 108 -8.36 8.24 -8.54
C PHE A 108 -8.91 8.61 -7.17
N THR A 109 -8.41 9.72 -6.60
CA THR A 109 -9.04 10.37 -5.44
C THR A 109 -8.57 11.81 -5.25
N GLY A 110 -9.51 12.66 -4.82
CA GLY A 110 -9.26 14.00 -4.30
C GLY A 110 -8.61 14.03 -2.91
N GLY A 111 -8.29 12.89 -2.32
CA GLY A 111 -7.70 12.77 -0.99
C GLY A 111 -8.74 12.74 0.12
N VAL A 112 -8.36 13.19 1.33
CA VAL A 112 -9.27 13.30 2.48
C VAL A 112 -10.35 14.34 2.19
N ASP A 113 -11.60 14.05 2.56
CA ASP A 113 -12.71 14.98 2.38
C ASP A 113 -12.53 16.25 3.24
N LEU A 114 -12.24 17.38 2.60
CA LEU A 114 -11.98 18.65 3.27
C LEU A 114 -13.18 19.19 4.06
N ARG A 115 -14.41 18.74 3.76
CA ARG A 115 -15.60 19.14 4.54
C ARG A 115 -15.52 18.58 5.96
N GLU A 116 -15.00 17.36 6.12
CA GLU A 116 -14.78 16.76 7.43
C GLU A 116 -13.61 17.42 8.16
N VAL A 117 -12.53 17.75 7.44
CA VAL A 117 -11.38 18.48 8.01
C VAL A 117 -11.82 19.84 8.56
N ALA A 118 -12.67 20.57 7.83
CA ALA A 118 -13.21 21.85 8.27
C ALA A 118 -14.17 21.73 9.46
N ALA A 119 -14.96 20.65 9.53
CA ALA A 119 -15.93 20.43 10.60
C ALA A 119 -15.30 19.95 11.91
N ASP A 120 -14.25 19.13 11.83
CA ASP A 120 -13.64 18.51 13.01
C ASP A 120 -12.49 19.31 13.64
N GLY A 121 -11.97 20.32 12.93
CA GLY A 121 -10.68 20.94 13.21
C GLY A 121 -9.53 20.07 12.68
N VAL A 122 -8.35 20.68 12.46
CA VAL A 122 -7.19 20.09 11.73
C VAL A 122 -6.57 18.85 12.38
N THR A 123 -7.10 18.33 13.49
CA THR A 123 -6.41 17.33 14.29
C THR A 123 -7.16 16.00 14.37
N ASP A 124 -6.92 15.12 13.39
CA ASP A 124 -6.70 13.69 13.68
C ASP A 124 -5.31 13.56 14.37
N SER A 125 -5.09 14.31 15.46
CA SER A 125 -3.84 14.25 16.24
C SER A 125 -3.83 12.99 17.10
N PRO A 126 -2.67 12.32 17.24
CA PRO A 126 -2.50 11.27 18.24
C PRO A 126 -2.81 11.86 19.63
N GLY A 127 -3.91 11.44 20.26
CA GLY A 127 -4.32 11.87 21.61
C GLY A 127 -5.66 12.62 21.72
N GLY A 128 -6.39 12.83 20.63
CA GLY A 128 -7.75 13.39 20.67
C GLY A 128 -8.82 12.34 21.04
N ASN A 129 -9.75 12.69 21.93
CA ASN A 129 -10.86 11.83 22.40
C ASN A 129 -11.93 11.49 21.34
N LYS A 130 -11.69 11.79 20.05
CA LYS A 130 -12.56 11.42 18.93
C LYS A 130 -12.01 10.13 18.32
N ARG A 131 -12.88 9.16 17.99
CA ARG A 131 -12.46 7.95 17.26
C ARG A 131 -11.74 8.38 15.97
N GLN A 132 -10.42 8.32 15.99
CA GLN A 132 -9.56 8.62 14.86
C GLN A 132 -9.97 7.69 13.71
N ALA A 133 -10.18 8.26 12.52
CA ALA A 133 -10.39 7.40 11.37
C ALA A 133 -9.10 6.63 11.08
N GLU A 134 -9.26 5.40 10.60
CA GLU A 134 -8.11 4.56 10.27
C GLU A 134 -7.30 5.17 9.11
N ASP A 135 -6.00 4.90 9.12
CA ASP A 135 -5.03 5.29 8.08
C ASP A 135 -5.04 4.23 6.97
N PRO A 136 -5.61 4.52 5.78
CA PRO A 136 -5.62 3.55 4.69
C PRO A 136 -4.23 3.31 4.09
N ALA A 137 -3.31 4.28 4.19
CA ALA A 137 -1.94 4.12 3.72
C ALA A 137 -1.19 3.12 4.61
N GLN A 138 -1.38 3.17 5.94
CA GLN A 138 -0.86 2.14 6.84
C GLN A 138 -1.47 0.77 6.54
N ALA A 139 -2.78 0.69 6.27
CA ALA A 139 -3.41 -0.58 5.91
C ALA A 139 -2.88 -1.18 4.59
N CYS A 140 -2.41 -0.35 3.65
CA CYS A 140 -1.71 -0.83 2.45
C CYS A 140 -0.35 -1.44 2.80
N ARG A 141 0.47 -0.74 3.61
CA ARG A 141 1.79 -1.23 4.06
C ARG A 141 1.71 -2.47 4.95
N ASP A 142 0.62 -2.64 5.68
CA ASP A 142 0.40 -3.80 6.54
C ASP A 142 -0.03 -5.06 5.77
N SER A 143 -0.35 -4.95 4.47
CA SER A 143 -0.79 -6.07 3.66
C SER A 143 0.38 -7.00 3.35
N ALA A 144 0.20 -8.30 3.60
CA ALA A 144 1.17 -9.32 3.21
C ALA A 144 1.01 -9.76 1.74
N LYS A 145 0.00 -9.22 1.04
CA LYS A 145 -0.29 -9.49 -0.36
C LYS A 145 0.11 -8.30 -1.23
N PRO A 146 0.74 -8.54 -2.39
CA PRO A 146 1.12 -7.47 -3.29
C PRO A 146 -0.06 -6.61 -3.71
N LEU A 147 0.13 -5.30 -3.63
CA LEU A 147 -0.89 -4.28 -3.86
C LEU A 147 -0.48 -3.32 -4.98
N ILE A 148 -1.30 -3.29 -6.03
CA ILE A 148 -1.09 -2.45 -7.22
C ILE A 148 -2.07 -1.28 -7.15
N CYS A 149 -1.54 -0.06 -7.14
CA CYS A 149 -2.32 1.15 -7.31
C CYS A 149 -2.48 1.47 -8.80
N ALA A 150 -3.68 1.29 -9.33
CA ALA A 150 -4.03 1.65 -10.71
C ALA A 150 -4.65 3.06 -10.73
N VAL A 151 -3.82 4.06 -11.01
CA VAL A 151 -4.18 5.48 -10.92
C VAL A 151 -4.79 5.95 -12.24
N ASN A 152 -6.12 6.01 -12.29
CA ASN A 152 -6.92 6.33 -13.48
C ASN A 152 -7.00 7.83 -13.80
N GLY A 153 -6.69 8.70 -12.84
CA GLY A 153 -6.75 10.15 -13.04
C GLY A 153 -6.05 10.94 -11.95
N THR A 154 -6.69 12.00 -11.47
CA THR A 154 -6.08 12.87 -10.44
C THR A 154 -5.86 12.10 -9.13
N CYS A 155 -4.65 12.17 -8.58
CA CYS A 155 -4.25 11.54 -7.32
C CYS A 155 -3.55 12.58 -6.43
N VAL A 156 -4.18 12.98 -5.33
CA VAL A 156 -3.66 14.09 -4.51
C VAL A 156 -3.60 13.76 -3.03
N THR A 157 -2.55 14.24 -2.37
CA THR A 157 -2.45 14.31 -0.91
C THR A 157 -2.66 12.93 -0.27
N GLY A 158 -3.77 12.69 0.45
CA GLY A 158 -4.15 11.37 0.97
C GLY A 158 -4.18 10.25 -0.08
N GLY A 159 -4.52 10.57 -1.34
CA GLY A 159 -4.43 9.61 -2.44
C GLY A 159 -3.00 9.27 -2.82
N LEU A 160 -2.10 10.25 -2.79
CA LEU A 160 -0.69 10.06 -3.08
C LEU A 160 0.00 9.28 -1.94
N GLU A 161 -0.39 9.52 -0.69
CA GLU A 161 0.06 8.73 0.47
C GLU A 161 -0.33 7.25 0.35
N ILE A 162 -1.57 6.97 -0.07
CA ILE A 162 -2.03 5.61 -0.36
C ILE A 162 -1.22 5.02 -1.51
N ALA A 163 -1.10 5.72 -2.65
CA ALA A 163 -0.38 5.22 -3.81
C ALA A 163 1.08 4.87 -3.48
N LEU A 164 1.79 5.75 -2.77
CA LEU A 164 3.17 5.52 -2.31
C LEU A 164 3.31 4.39 -1.29
N SER A 165 2.21 3.95 -0.69
CA SER A 165 2.14 2.84 0.27
C SER A 165 1.75 1.51 -0.38
N CYS A 166 1.56 1.51 -1.70
CA CYS A 166 1.35 0.30 -2.49
C CYS A 166 2.70 -0.17 -3.06
N ASP A 167 2.85 -1.46 -3.32
CA ASP A 167 4.07 -2.03 -3.90
C ASP A 167 4.36 -1.50 -5.32
N PHE A 168 3.28 -1.31 -6.09
CA PHE A 168 3.36 -0.91 -7.50
C PHE A 168 2.36 0.20 -7.80
N ILE A 169 2.75 1.12 -8.68
CA ILE A 169 1.87 2.14 -9.23
C ILE A 169 1.87 2.04 -10.75
N VAL A 170 0.69 1.76 -11.31
CA VAL A 170 0.41 1.83 -12.75
C VAL A 170 -0.45 3.07 -12.98
N ALA A 171 -0.01 3.96 -13.85
CA ALA A 171 -0.70 5.21 -14.13
C ALA A 171 -1.34 5.20 -15.51
N SER A 172 -2.56 5.74 -15.59
CA SER A 172 -3.15 6.23 -16.83
C SER A 172 -2.31 7.38 -17.39
N ASP A 173 -2.29 7.55 -18.72
CA ASP A 173 -1.76 8.74 -19.39
C ASP A 173 -2.50 10.03 -18.99
N GLN A 174 -3.71 9.92 -18.46
CA GLN A 174 -4.48 11.02 -17.85
C GLN A 174 -4.16 11.27 -16.37
N ALA A 175 -3.31 10.44 -15.75
CA ALA A 175 -2.97 10.57 -14.34
C ALA A 175 -2.15 11.83 -14.06
N ARG A 176 -2.41 12.42 -12.90
CA ARG A 176 -1.62 13.54 -12.38
C ARG A 176 -1.57 13.49 -10.86
N PHE A 177 -0.39 13.77 -10.33
CA PHE A 177 -0.05 13.61 -8.92
C PHE A 177 0.30 14.95 -8.30
N ALA A 178 -0.18 15.23 -7.09
CA ALA A 178 0.27 16.41 -6.36
C ALA A 178 0.18 16.21 -4.84
N ASP A 179 1.16 16.75 -4.13
CA ASP A 179 1.06 16.95 -2.69
C ASP A 179 0.50 18.35 -2.41
N THR A 180 -0.78 18.42 -1.98
CA THR A 180 -1.48 19.70 -1.77
C THR A 180 -1.58 20.13 -0.31
N HIS A 181 -0.89 19.43 0.61
CA HIS A 181 -0.85 19.77 2.03
C HIS A 181 -0.53 21.25 2.30
N ALA A 182 0.53 21.77 1.66
CA ALA A 182 0.94 23.17 1.81
C ALA A 182 -0.15 24.16 1.35
N LYS A 183 -0.87 23.83 0.27
CA LYS A 183 -1.96 24.66 -0.27
C LYS A 183 -3.14 24.78 0.71
N ILE A 184 -3.38 23.78 1.53
CA ILE A 184 -4.49 23.76 2.52
C ILE A 184 -4.02 24.05 3.95
N GLY A 185 -2.73 24.35 4.15
CA GLY A 185 -2.18 24.70 5.47
C GLY A 185 -2.08 23.52 6.45
N VAL A 186 -1.96 22.29 5.93
CA VAL A 186 -1.83 21.06 6.73
C VAL A 186 -0.44 20.47 6.53
N ILE A 187 0.12 19.81 7.55
CA ILE A 187 1.39 19.10 7.44
C ILE A 187 1.12 17.70 6.88
N ALA A 188 1.97 17.25 5.95
CA ALA A 188 1.86 15.92 5.37
C ALA A 188 1.97 14.81 6.43
N ALA A 189 1.18 13.75 6.28
CA ALA A 189 1.05 12.66 7.24
C ALA A 189 1.29 11.31 6.55
N TRP A 190 0.79 10.21 7.13
CA TRP A 190 0.67 8.87 6.53
C TRP A 190 1.89 8.31 5.79
N GLY A 191 3.09 8.79 6.14
CA GLY A 191 4.36 8.38 5.54
C GLY A 191 4.86 9.26 4.38
N MET A 192 4.15 10.31 3.96
CA MET A 192 4.52 11.16 2.80
C MET A 192 5.98 11.64 2.84
N THR A 193 6.42 12.20 3.97
CA THR A 193 7.76 12.77 4.14
C THR A 193 8.88 11.73 4.16
N ALA A 194 8.52 10.44 4.26
CA ALA A 194 9.43 9.32 4.23
C ALA A 194 9.40 8.62 2.86
N LEU A 195 8.22 8.41 2.28
CA LEU A 195 8.00 7.63 1.06
C LEU A 195 8.25 8.43 -0.23
N LEU A 196 7.72 9.67 -0.31
CA LEU A 196 7.90 10.50 -1.51
C LEU A 196 9.39 10.73 -1.86
N PRO A 197 10.29 11.11 -0.93
CA PRO A 197 11.70 11.28 -1.27
C PRO A 197 12.41 9.97 -1.61
N ARG A 198 11.91 8.80 -1.21
CA ARG A 198 12.43 7.50 -1.64
C ARG A 198 12.05 7.19 -3.09
N ALA A 199 10.83 7.55 -3.49
CA ALA A 199 10.37 7.37 -4.86
C ALA A 199 11.05 8.33 -5.85
N VAL A 200 11.09 9.64 -5.54
CA VAL A 200 11.49 10.67 -6.53
C VAL A 200 12.76 11.45 -6.18
N GLY A 201 13.40 11.11 -5.06
CA GLY A 201 14.52 11.85 -4.51
C GLY A 201 14.09 13.09 -3.72
N LYS A 202 14.89 13.45 -2.71
CA LYS A 202 14.57 14.50 -1.72
C LYS A 202 14.28 15.88 -2.33
N ARG A 203 14.96 16.26 -3.41
CA ARG A 203 14.78 17.59 -4.04
C ARG A 203 13.45 17.69 -4.74
N MET A 204 13.11 16.69 -5.56
CA MET A 204 11.83 16.62 -6.26
C MET A 204 10.67 16.52 -5.27
N ALA A 205 10.80 15.68 -4.23
CA ALA A 205 9.79 15.58 -3.17
C ALA A 205 9.49 16.94 -2.53
N LYS A 206 10.54 17.72 -2.18
CA LYS A 206 10.38 19.07 -1.65
C LYS A 206 9.73 20.03 -2.65
N GLU A 207 10.08 19.94 -3.93
CA GLU A 207 9.46 20.77 -4.97
C GLU A 207 7.97 20.48 -5.10
N MET A 208 7.59 19.20 -5.17
CA MET A 208 6.19 18.76 -5.21
C MET A 208 5.42 19.26 -3.99
N SER A 209 5.94 19.05 -2.78
CA SER A 209 5.29 19.46 -1.52
C SER A 209 5.20 20.97 -1.34
N ALA A 210 6.25 21.72 -1.69
CA ALA A 210 6.29 23.17 -1.46
C ALA A 210 5.50 23.96 -2.51
N THR A 211 5.44 23.47 -3.75
CA THR A 211 4.73 24.16 -4.84
C THR A 211 3.30 23.65 -5.04
N SER A 212 2.99 22.45 -4.53
CA SER A 212 1.75 21.73 -4.82
C SER A 212 1.45 21.59 -6.32
N ARG A 213 2.50 21.62 -7.17
CA ARG A 213 2.34 21.46 -8.61
C ARG A 213 1.90 20.05 -8.96
N PHE A 214 1.22 19.93 -10.09
CA PHE A 214 0.93 18.62 -10.67
C PHE A 214 2.18 18.07 -11.36
N VAL A 215 2.47 16.80 -11.10
CA VAL A 215 3.35 15.93 -11.86
C VAL A 215 2.46 15.05 -12.74
N TYR A 216 2.63 15.14 -14.05
CA TYR A 216 1.82 14.38 -15.03
C TYR A 216 2.45 13.02 -15.33
N ALA A 217 1.68 12.09 -15.88
CA ALA A 217 2.05 10.68 -16.07
C ALA A 217 3.47 10.46 -16.63
N GLU A 218 3.83 11.12 -17.74
CA GLU A 218 5.18 10.97 -18.33
C GLU A 218 6.30 11.45 -17.40
N GLU A 219 6.10 12.58 -16.72
CA GLU A 219 7.07 13.05 -15.73
C GLU A 219 7.13 12.10 -14.54
N ALA A 220 5.99 11.61 -14.06
CA ALA A 220 5.89 10.67 -12.95
C ALA A 220 6.73 9.41 -13.23
N LEU A 221 6.65 8.87 -14.45
CA LEU A 221 7.48 7.75 -14.88
C LEU A 221 8.97 8.12 -14.89
N ARG A 222 9.31 9.26 -15.50
CA ARG A 222 10.71 9.72 -15.63
C ARG A 222 11.40 9.95 -14.29
N ILE A 223 10.67 10.39 -13.26
CA ILE A 223 11.22 10.65 -11.93
C ILE A 223 11.14 9.45 -11.00
N GLY A 224 10.62 8.30 -11.45
CA GLY A 224 10.50 7.09 -10.64
C GLY A 224 9.29 7.07 -9.69
N LEU A 225 8.32 7.97 -9.86
CA LEU A 225 7.11 7.98 -9.03
C LEU A 225 6.18 6.81 -9.33
N VAL A 226 6.18 6.31 -10.58
CA VAL A 226 5.32 5.19 -11.01
C VAL A 226 6.13 4.16 -11.78
N ASN A 227 5.69 2.90 -11.74
CA ASN A 227 6.33 1.79 -12.46
C ASN A 227 6.02 1.84 -13.95
N HIS A 228 4.75 2.15 -14.29
CA HIS A 228 4.24 2.08 -15.65
C HIS A 228 3.29 3.24 -15.95
N VAL A 229 3.30 3.68 -17.21
CA VAL A 229 2.28 4.57 -17.79
C VAL A 229 1.68 3.88 -19.00
N VAL A 230 0.35 3.82 -19.06
CA VAL A 230 -0.41 3.20 -20.15
C VAL A 230 -1.58 4.10 -20.54
N SER A 231 -2.17 3.88 -21.73
CA SER A 231 -3.40 4.59 -22.11
C SER A 231 -4.51 4.33 -21.09
N HIS A 232 -5.32 5.34 -20.79
CA HIS A 232 -6.42 5.23 -19.82
C HIS A 232 -7.27 3.95 -19.96
N ASP A 233 -7.72 3.63 -21.18
CA ASP A 233 -8.56 2.46 -21.46
C ASP A 233 -7.86 1.11 -21.21
N ALA A 234 -6.52 1.11 -21.18
CA ALA A 234 -5.70 -0.08 -20.93
C ALA A 234 -5.30 -0.24 -19.46
N LEU A 235 -5.57 0.76 -18.60
CA LEU A 235 -5.06 0.81 -17.24
C LEU A 235 -5.41 -0.44 -16.42
N LEU A 236 -6.70 -0.78 -16.32
CA LEU A 236 -7.14 -1.91 -15.52
C LEU A 236 -6.71 -3.25 -16.12
N GLY A 237 -6.66 -3.36 -17.45
CA GLY A 237 -6.13 -4.53 -18.14
C GLY A 237 -4.66 -4.76 -17.77
N HIS A 238 -3.84 -3.72 -17.88
CA HIS A 238 -2.41 -3.80 -17.56
C HIS A 238 -2.17 -4.09 -16.07
N ALA A 239 -2.93 -3.46 -15.16
CA ALA A 239 -2.84 -3.75 -13.73
C ALA A 239 -3.22 -5.22 -13.42
N ARG A 240 -4.24 -5.76 -14.09
CA ARG A 240 -4.62 -7.17 -13.97
C ARG A 240 -3.57 -8.11 -14.55
N ASP A 241 -2.94 -7.76 -15.67
CA ASP A 241 -1.86 -8.57 -16.24
C ASP A 241 -0.63 -8.62 -15.33
N LEU A 242 -0.27 -7.49 -14.69
CA LEU A 242 0.79 -7.44 -13.68
C LEU A 242 0.40 -8.28 -12.44
N ALA A 243 -0.84 -8.15 -11.96
CA ALA A 243 -1.34 -8.98 -10.87
C ALA A 243 -1.31 -10.47 -11.21
N ALA A 244 -1.69 -10.87 -12.43
CA ALA A 244 -1.67 -12.26 -12.86
C ALA A 244 -0.25 -12.84 -12.89
N GLN A 245 0.75 -12.05 -13.32
CA GLN A 245 2.16 -12.43 -13.25
C GLN A 245 2.61 -12.63 -11.80
N ILE A 246 2.21 -11.74 -10.90
CA ILE A 246 2.48 -11.86 -9.46
C ILE A 246 1.82 -13.14 -8.92
N VAL A 247 0.53 -13.39 -9.20
CA VAL A 247 -0.18 -14.60 -8.76
C VAL A 247 0.52 -15.87 -9.25
N ALA A 248 0.95 -15.91 -10.52
CA ALA A 248 1.68 -17.05 -11.08
C ALA A 248 3.08 -17.24 -10.44
N ALA A 249 3.71 -16.16 -10.02
CA ALA A 249 5.01 -16.17 -9.33
C ALA A 249 4.88 -16.35 -7.80
N THR A 250 3.66 -16.24 -7.25
CA THR A 250 3.43 -16.17 -5.80
C THR A 250 3.80 -17.51 -5.16
N THR A 251 4.89 -17.47 -4.41
CA THR A 251 5.30 -18.52 -3.48
C THR A 251 5.45 -17.92 -2.09
N PRO A 252 5.52 -18.73 -1.02
CA PRO A 252 5.90 -18.22 0.29
C PRO A 252 7.19 -17.38 0.23
N ALA A 253 8.15 -17.75 -0.62
CA ALA A 253 9.42 -17.03 -0.76
C ALA A 253 9.24 -15.65 -1.39
N THR A 254 8.35 -15.52 -2.39
CA THR A 254 8.02 -14.23 -3.00
C THR A 254 7.40 -13.30 -1.96
N SER A 255 6.40 -13.76 -1.20
CA SER A 255 5.78 -12.95 -0.13
C SER A 255 6.78 -12.55 0.96
N ALA A 256 7.65 -13.48 1.38
CA ALA A 256 8.69 -13.17 2.36
C ALA A 256 9.70 -12.15 1.82
N THR A 257 10.06 -12.23 0.54
CA THR A 257 10.99 -11.28 -0.09
C THR A 257 10.38 -9.88 -0.16
N MET A 258 9.10 -9.77 -0.55
CA MET A 258 8.38 -8.49 -0.53
C MET A 258 8.35 -7.89 0.88
N GLN A 259 8.01 -8.69 1.89
CA GLN A 259 8.03 -8.24 3.29
C GLN A 259 9.42 -7.77 3.74
N ILE A 260 10.49 -8.43 3.31
CA ILE A 260 11.87 -8.02 3.64
C ILE A 260 12.19 -6.66 3.01
N TYR A 261 11.74 -6.37 1.79
CA TYR A 261 11.92 -5.02 1.22
C TYR A 261 11.29 -3.94 2.11
N ASP A 262 10.11 -4.20 2.68
CA ASP A 262 9.44 -3.27 3.57
C ASP A 262 10.10 -3.18 4.95
N ASP A 263 10.41 -4.33 5.56
CA ASP A 263 11.02 -4.42 6.89
C ASP A 263 12.43 -3.80 6.93
N THR A 264 13.10 -3.75 5.77
CA THR A 264 14.44 -3.17 5.63
C THR A 264 14.44 -1.71 5.18
N ASP A 265 13.28 -1.12 4.91
CA ASP A 265 13.19 0.27 4.48
C ASP A 265 13.72 1.23 5.56
N GLY A 266 14.74 2.02 5.20
CA GLY A 266 15.39 2.98 6.08
C GLY A 266 16.48 2.40 6.98
N LEU A 267 16.72 1.09 6.93
CA LEU A 267 17.85 0.46 7.58
C LEU A 267 19.16 0.73 6.83
N SER A 268 20.29 0.66 7.55
CA SER A 268 21.59 0.57 6.89
C SER A 268 21.74 -0.77 6.17
N PHE A 269 22.66 -0.84 5.21
CA PHE A 269 22.95 -2.09 4.49
C PHE A 269 23.27 -3.26 5.45
N ALA A 270 24.01 -3.00 6.53
CA ALA A 270 24.38 -4.04 7.49
C ALA A 270 23.16 -4.59 8.25
N GLU A 271 22.27 -3.69 8.70
CA GLU A 271 21.03 -4.07 9.39
C GLU A 271 20.06 -4.78 8.44
N ALA A 272 19.91 -4.29 7.21
CA ALA A 272 19.06 -4.93 6.19
C ALA A 272 19.53 -6.36 5.88
N LYS A 273 20.84 -6.56 5.70
CA LYS A 273 21.43 -7.88 5.48
C LYS A 273 21.23 -8.81 6.68
N GLU A 274 21.27 -8.29 7.90
CA GLU A 274 20.99 -9.11 9.09
C GLU A 274 19.56 -9.63 9.11
N VAL A 275 18.58 -8.81 8.70
CA VAL A 275 17.18 -9.24 8.52
C VAL A 275 17.08 -10.36 7.49
N GLU A 276 17.74 -10.22 6.33
CA GLU A 276 17.81 -11.27 5.30
C GLU A 276 18.41 -12.58 5.85
N GLU A 277 19.54 -12.51 6.54
CA GLU A 277 20.23 -13.68 7.09
C GLU A 277 19.38 -14.40 8.15
N VAL A 278 18.66 -13.66 8.99
CA VAL A 278 17.69 -14.23 9.94
C VAL A 278 16.55 -14.92 9.20
N ALA A 279 15.98 -14.28 8.18
CA ALA A 279 14.91 -14.85 7.37
C ALA A 279 15.37 -16.15 6.68
N MET A 280 16.56 -16.14 6.05
CA MET A 280 17.14 -17.30 5.36
C MET A 280 17.41 -18.48 6.32
N ARG A 281 17.92 -18.24 7.54
CA ARG A 281 18.15 -19.31 8.53
C ARG A 281 16.87 -20.03 8.93
N ASN A 282 15.74 -19.32 8.91
CA ASN A 282 14.43 -19.85 9.25
C ASN A 282 13.65 -20.35 8.03
N TRP A 283 14.23 -20.25 6.83
CA TRP A 283 13.58 -20.62 5.58
C TRP A 283 13.83 -22.08 5.23
N ALA A 284 12.75 -22.84 5.03
CA ALA A 284 12.80 -24.16 4.44
C ALA A 284 12.32 -24.09 3.00
N VAL A 285 13.16 -24.50 2.06
CA VAL A 285 12.76 -24.61 0.65
C VAL A 285 11.76 -25.77 0.51
N ASP A 286 10.55 -25.46 0.05
CA ASP A 286 9.56 -26.48 -0.32
C ASP A 286 9.95 -27.08 -1.69
N THR A 287 10.75 -28.15 -1.64
CA THR A 287 11.22 -28.86 -2.83
C THR A 287 10.07 -29.50 -3.62
N ASP A 288 8.97 -29.86 -2.95
CA ASP A 288 7.80 -30.45 -3.63
C ASP A 288 7.06 -29.38 -4.43
N ASP A 289 6.97 -28.14 -3.91
CA ASP A 289 6.45 -26.99 -4.66
C ASP A 289 7.31 -26.68 -5.88
N MET A 290 8.64 -26.67 -5.72
CA MET A 290 9.56 -26.48 -6.85
C MET A 290 9.32 -27.52 -7.96
N GLN A 291 9.18 -28.80 -7.59
CA GLN A 291 8.91 -29.87 -8.54
C GLN A 291 7.53 -29.76 -9.19
N ARG A 292 6.47 -29.42 -8.43
CA ARG A 292 5.12 -29.16 -8.97
C ARG A 292 5.14 -28.05 -10.02
N ARG A 293 6.02 -27.06 -9.85
CA ARG A 293 6.25 -25.95 -10.79
C ARG A 293 7.24 -26.28 -11.92
N GLY A 294 7.73 -27.53 -11.99
CA GLY A 294 8.64 -28.00 -13.02
C GLY A 294 10.10 -27.56 -12.85
N LEU A 295 10.46 -27.00 -11.69
CA LEU A 295 11.81 -26.57 -11.35
C LEU A 295 12.57 -27.72 -10.64
N GLY A 296 13.87 -27.86 -10.90
CA GLY A 296 14.73 -28.85 -10.22
C GLY A 296 14.79 -30.24 -10.89
N LYS A 297 14.27 -30.41 -12.11
CA LYS A 297 14.66 -31.55 -12.95
C LYS A 297 16.04 -31.27 -13.52
N GLY A 298 17.06 -31.97 -13.01
CA GLY A 298 18.38 -31.97 -13.61
C GLY A 298 18.29 -32.42 -15.07
N SER A 299 18.82 -31.59 -15.97
CA SER A 299 19.31 -32.02 -17.28
C SER A 299 20.51 -32.94 -17.10
#